data_AF-A0A367M2T3-F1
#
_entry.id   AF-A0A367M2T3-F1
#
_cell.length_a   1.000
_cell.length_b   1.000
_cell.length_c   1.000
_cell.angle_alpha   90.00
_cell.angle_beta   90.00
_cell.angle_gamma   90.00
#
_symmetry.space_group_name_H-M   'P 1'
#
loop_
_entity.id
_entity.type
_entity.pdbx_description
1 polymer ?
#
loop_
_entity_poly.entity_id
_entity_poly.type
_entity_poly.pdbx_seq_one_letter_code
_entity_poly.pdbx_strand_id
1 'polypeptide(L)' 'MSATALKAAATGNVANNGQPKTLAHLMTDPKIKAQMALALPKHMTADRLARIALTEIRKVPALAKCNQESFLG' A
#
# COMPACT_ATOMS: atom_id res chain seq x y z
N MET A 1 7.51 -3.66 -32.63
CA MET A 1 8.16 -3.66 -31.29
C MET A 1 9.42 -2.81 -31.39
N SER A 2 9.41 -1.57 -30.88
CA SER A 2 10.50 -0.61 -31.09
C SER A 2 11.70 -0.89 -30.16
N ALA A 3 12.91 -0.66 -30.67
CA ALA A 3 14.20 -0.89 -30.00
C ALA A 3 14.36 -0.16 -28.66
N THR A 4 13.58 0.90 -28.42
CA THR A 4 13.56 1.63 -27.15
C THR A 4 13.00 0.79 -26.00
N ALA A 5 12.04 -0.08 -26.25
CA ALA A 5 11.47 -0.97 -25.23
C ALA A 5 12.47 -2.06 -24.79
N LEU A 6 13.23 -2.62 -25.73
CA LEU A 6 14.25 -3.63 -25.42
C LEU A 6 15.43 -3.03 -24.64
N LYS A 7 15.80 -1.77 -24.90
CA LYS A 7 16.89 -1.10 -24.17
C LYS A 7 16.54 -0.82 -22.70
N ALA A 8 15.27 -0.50 -22.41
CA ALA A 8 14.80 -0.29 -21.03
C ALA A 8 14.79 -1.59 -20.21
N ALA A 9 14.48 -2.74 -20.84
CA ALA A 9 14.53 -4.04 -20.18
C ALA A 9 15.98 -4.49 -19.86
N ALA A 10 16.94 -4.16 -20.74
CA ALA A 10 18.34 -4.56 -20.58
C ALA A 10 19.12 -3.72 -19.55
N THR A 11 18.69 -2.50 -19.23
CA THR A 11 19.39 -1.62 -18.29
C THR A 11 18.94 -1.75 -16.83
N GLY A 12 18.07 -2.71 -16.50
CA GLY A 12 17.68 -3.02 -15.11
C GLY A 12 17.01 -1.87 -14.34
N ASN A 13 16.74 -0.74 -14.99
CA ASN A 13 16.18 0.45 -14.35
C ASN A 13 14.65 0.36 -14.40
N VAL A 14 14.11 -0.67 -13.73
CA VAL A 14 12.72 -0.64 -13.28
C VAL A 14 12.66 0.48 -12.25
N ALA A 15 12.14 1.64 -12.67
CA ALA A 15 11.93 2.77 -11.80
C ALA A 15 11.06 2.32 -10.61
N ASN A 16 11.70 2.09 -9.46
CA ASN A 16 11.05 2.01 -8.16
C ASN A 16 10.57 3.42 -7.81
N ASN A 17 9.60 3.91 -8.59
CA ASN A 17 8.90 5.17 -8.36
C ASN A 17 7.88 4.96 -7.26
N GLY A 18 8.39 4.88 -6.04
CA GLY A 18 7.60 4.87 -4.84
C GLY A 18 8.57 4.86 -3.69
N GLN A 19 8.68 6.00 -2.99
CA GLN A 19 9.25 6.04 -1.64
C GLN A 19 8.79 4.80 -0.85
N PRO A 20 9.59 4.25 0.08
CA PRO A 20 9.14 3.16 0.93
C PRO A 20 7.87 3.61 1.67
N LYS A 21 6.71 3.30 1.10
CA LYS A 21 5.42 3.66 1.67
C LYS A 21 5.25 2.73 2.85
N THR A 22 5.56 3.25 4.03
CA THR A 22 5.29 2.55 5.28
C THR A 22 3.82 2.12 5.29
N LEU A 23 3.50 1.01 5.95
CA LEU A 23 2.11 0.53 6.07
C LEU A 23 1.17 1.63 6.55
N ALA A 24 1.66 2.49 7.46
CA ALA A 24 0.95 3.67 7.92
C ALA A 24 0.63 4.68 6.80
N HIS A 25 1.55 4.91 5.87
CA HIS A 25 1.34 5.79 4.71
C HIS A 25 0.36 5.19 3.70
N LEU A 26 0.33 3.87 3.54
CA LEU A 26 -0.64 3.23 2.65
C LEU A 26 -2.08 3.41 3.15
N MET A 27 -2.28 3.34 4.46
CA MET A 27 -3.61 3.54 5.08
C MET A 27 -4.11 4.98 4.96
N THR A 28 -3.23 5.96 4.71
CA THR A 28 -3.60 7.36 4.50
C THR A 28 -3.73 7.75 3.03
N ASP A 29 -3.27 6.91 2.09
CA ASP A 29 -3.31 7.18 0.66
C ASP A 29 -4.77 7.19 0.14
N PRO A 30 -5.24 8.30 -0.48
CA PRO A 30 -6.61 8.41 -0.98
C PRO A 30 -6.99 7.32 -1.99
N LYS A 31 -6.04 6.84 -2.79
CA LYS A 31 -6.31 5.78 -3.79
C LYS A 31 -6.63 4.45 -3.12
N ILE A 32 -5.86 4.10 -2.09
CA ILE A 32 -6.07 2.88 -1.31
C ILE A 32 -7.38 2.97 -0.52
N LYS A 33 -7.67 4.13 0.07
CA LYS A 33 -8.96 4.35 0.76
C LYS A 33 -10.16 4.18 -0.15
N ALA A 34 -10.09 4.64 -1.39
CA ALA A 34 -11.17 4.46 -2.36
C ALA A 34 -11.39 2.98 -2.70
N GLN A 35 -10.31 2.22 -2.93
CA GLN A 35 -10.38 0.78 -3.16
C GLN A 35 -10.89 0.01 -1.94
N MET A 36 -10.42 0.37 -0.74
CA MET A 36 -10.92 -0.17 0.51
C MET A 36 -12.41 0.12 0.67
N ALA A 37 -12.88 1.35 0.40
CA ALA A 37 -14.29 1.69 0.53
C ALA A 37 -15.21 0.83 -0.34
N LEU A 38 -14.74 0.37 -1.50
CA LEU A 38 -15.47 -0.58 -2.35
C LEU A 38 -15.54 -1.99 -1.75
N ALA A 39 -14.49 -2.41 -1.04
CA ALA A 39 -14.41 -3.72 -0.40
C ALA A 39 -15.06 -3.75 1.00
N LEU A 40 -15.39 -2.59 1.58
CA LEU A 40 -15.88 -2.48 2.94
C LEU A 40 -17.41 -2.57 3.06
N PRO A 41 -17.93 -3.16 4.15
CA PRO A 41 -19.36 -3.16 4.45
C PRO A 41 -19.93 -1.74 4.62
N LYS A 42 -21.23 -1.55 4.32
CA LYS A 42 -21.92 -0.23 4.35
C LYS A 42 -21.81 0.55 5.67
N HIS A 43 -21.63 -0.14 6.80
CA HIS A 43 -21.51 0.46 8.12
C HIS A 43 -20.06 0.77 8.54
N MET A 44 -19.09 0.52 7.66
CA MET A 44 -17.67 0.76 7.92
C MET A 44 -17.08 1.68 6.86
N THR A 45 -16.50 2.80 7.31
CA THR A 45 -15.79 3.73 6.42
C THR A 45 -14.31 3.37 6.33
N ALA A 46 -13.69 3.65 5.17
CA ALA A 46 -12.26 3.43 4.98
C ALA A 46 -11.42 4.22 6.00
N ASP A 47 -11.83 5.43 6.38
CA ASP A 47 -11.16 6.21 7.42
C ASP A 47 -11.24 5.56 8.80
N ARG A 48 -12.39 4.96 9.15
CA ARG A 48 -12.53 4.26 10.43
C ARG A 48 -11.60 3.06 10.48
N LEU A 49 -11.53 2.28 9.40
CA LEU A 49 -10.61 1.15 9.32
C LEU A 49 -9.15 1.61 9.36
N ALA A 50 -8.78 2.64 8.59
CA ALA A 50 -7.41 3.17 8.58
C ALA A 50 -6.96 3.61 9.98
N ARG A 51 -7.85 4.24 10.76
CA ARG A 51 -7.56 4.60 12.16
C ARG A 51 -7.34 3.37 13.04
N ILE A 52 -8.18 2.35 12.91
CA ILE A 52 -8.03 1.10 13.67
C ILE A 52 -6.70 0.43 13.30
N ALA A 53 -6.38 0.30 12.01
CA ALA A 53 -5.11 -0.26 11.55
C ALA A 53 -3.90 0.50 12.11
N LEU A 54 -3.93 1.84 12.09
CA LEU A 54 -2.87 2.65 12.70
C LEU A 54 -2.76 2.45 14.21
N THR A 55 -3.88 2.30 14.92
CA THR A 55 -3.83 2.01 16.37
C THR A 55 -3.25 0.64 16.66
N GLU A 56 -3.57 -0.38 15.85
CA GLU A 56 -3.04 -1.73 16.03
C GLU A 56 -1.55 -1.80 15.68
N ILE A 57 -1.09 -1.07 14.64
CA ILE A 57 0.34 -0.91 14.34
C ILE A 57 1.09 -0.27 15.51
N ARG A 58 0.49 0.71 16.20
CA ARG A 58 1.09 1.36 17.38
C ARG A 58 1.10 0.46 18.61
N LYS A 59 0.04 -0.33 18.83
CA LYS A 59 -0.03 -1.30 19.94
C LYS A 59 0.93 -2.47 19.73
N VAL A 60 1.05 -2.94 18.49
CA VAL A 60 1.84 -4.11 18.11
C VAL A 60 2.89 -3.68 17.08
N PRO A 61 4.08 -3.21 17.51
CA PRO A 61 5.09 -2.68 16.61
C PRO A 61 5.67 -3.73 15.65
N ALA A 62 5.48 -5.03 15.92
CA ALA A 62 5.83 -6.10 14.99
C ALA A 62 5.05 -6.00 13.66
N LEU A 63 3.81 -5.51 13.68
CA LEU A 63 3.00 -5.33 12.47
C LEU A 63 3.61 -4.32 11.50
N ALA A 64 4.34 -3.31 12.00
CA ALA A 64 5.04 -2.34 11.15
C ALA A 64 6.18 -2.97 10.32
N LYS A 65 6.65 -4.17 10.71
CA LYS A 65 7.73 -4.90 10.04
C LYS A 65 7.21 -5.90 8.99
N CYS A 66 5.91 -6.19 9.00
CA CYS A 66 5.29 -7.06 8.01
C CYS A 66 5.37 -6.41 6.61
N ASN A 67 5.42 -7.23 5.56
CA ASN A 67 5.26 -6.73 4.20
C ASN A 67 3.79 -6.35 3.95
N GLN A 68 3.57 -5.55 2.92
CA GLN A 68 2.23 -5.08 2.56
C GLN A 68 1.28 -6.24 2.21
N GLU A 69 1.79 -7.26 1.50
CA GLU A 69 1.03 -8.44 1.10
C GLU A 69 0.54 -9.23 2.33
N SER A 70 1.41 -9.56 3.29
CA SER A 70 0.99 -10.27 4.50
C SER A 70 0.06 -9.45 5.39
N PHE A 71 0.14 -8.12 5.35
CA PHE A 71 -0.69 -7.26 6.20
C PHE A 71 -2.09 -7.02 5.60
N LEU A 72 -2.20 -6.94 4.27
CA LEU A 72 -3.46 -6.65 3.58
C LEU A 72 -4.16 -7.88 2.98
N GLY A 73 -3.48 -9.04 2.98
CA GLY A 73 -4.01 -10.31 2.46
C GLY A 73 -3.43 -10.66 1.09
#